data_AF-A0A7S2FA51-F1
#
_entry.id   AF-A0A7S2FA51-F1
#
_cell.length_a   1.000
_cell.length_b   1.000
_cell.length_c   1.000
_cell.angle_alpha   90.00
_cell.angle_beta   90.00
_cell.angle_gamma   90.00
#
_symmetry.space_group_name_H-M   'P 1'
#
loop_
_entity.id
_entity.type
_entity.pdbx_description
1 polymer ?
#
loop_
_entity_poly.entity_id
_entity_poly.type
_entity_poly.pdbx_seq_one_letter_code
_entity_poly.pdbx_strand_id
1 'polypeptide(L)'
;TGLVGDGAAAIGGAAASTAYVQSFGCGLMEAVHAWASGSDFGEVMRLFGLATGPSSKGVAQEGSFVRCIRRLDDLLRQLGEALEAVGNSDLSSTMFEASAKVQRGIAFAPSLYL
;
A
#
# COMPACT_ATOMS: atom_id res chain seq x y z
N THR A 1 -5.88 34.77 -7.05
CA THR A 1 -4.83 34.58 -8.07
C THR A 1 -4.01 33.37 -7.68
N GLY A 2 -4.15 32.17 -8.22
CA GLY A 2 -4.92 31.60 -9.31
C GLY A 2 -4.49 30.13 -9.41
N LEU A 3 -5.40 29.27 -9.89
CA LEU A 3 -5.08 28.03 -10.60
C LEU A 3 -4.35 26.91 -9.83
N VAL A 4 -5.04 26.22 -8.91
CA VAL A 4 -4.97 24.74 -8.83
C VAL A 4 -6.28 24.23 -8.25
N GLY A 5 -6.96 23.34 -8.98
CA GLY A 5 -7.88 22.39 -8.35
C GLY A 5 -9.35 22.54 -8.70
N ASP A 6 -9.71 22.40 -9.98
CA ASP A 6 -11.10 22.07 -10.39
C ASP A 6 -11.12 21.30 -11.73
N GLY A 7 -10.21 20.33 -11.89
CA GLY A 7 -10.24 19.42 -13.05
C GLY A 7 -11.30 18.33 -12.94
N ALA A 8 -11.83 18.07 -11.74
CA ALA A 8 -12.71 16.93 -11.46
C ALA A 8 -14.21 17.29 -11.42
N ALA A 9 -14.58 18.57 -11.44
CA ALA A 9 -15.97 19.01 -11.32
C ALA A 9 -16.83 18.76 -12.57
N ALA A 10 -16.23 18.40 -13.71
CA ALA A 10 -16.93 18.34 -14.99
C ALA A 10 -17.61 16.98 -15.32
N ILE A 11 -17.40 15.91 -14.54
CA ILE A 11 -17.84 14.55 -14.94
C ILE A 11 -18.61 13.73 -13.88
N GLY A 12 -18.94 14.28 -12.72
CA GLY A 12 -19.79 13.56 -11.75
C GLY A 12 -19.89 14.27 -10.42
N GLY A 13 -21.13 14.51 -9.96
CA GLY A 13 -21.46 15.43 -8.86
C GLY A 13 -20.82 15.13 -7.51
N ALA A 14 -20.84 16.13 -6.63
CA ALA A 14 -20.14 16.23 -5.33
C ALA A 14 -20.20 14.99 -4.41
N ALA A 15 -21.21 14.11 -4.52
CA ALA A 15 -21.28 12.84 -3.80
C ALA A 15 -20.18 11.84 -4.22
N ALA A 16 -19.68 11.93 -5.46
CA ALA A 16 -18.58 11.11 -5.96
C ALA A 16 -17.24 11.47 -5.29
N SER A 17 -17.04 12.74 -4.93
CA SER A 17 -15.77 13.20 -4.35
C SER A 17 -15.54 12.62 -2.95
N THR A 18 -16.55 12.64 -2.09
CA THR A 18 -16.44 12.08 -0.73
C THR A 18 -16.30 10.56 -0.76
N ALA A 19 -17.03 9.88 -1.65
CA ALA A 19 -16.93 8.44 -1.83
C ALA A 19 -15.54 8.03 -2.38
N TYR A 20 -14.95 8.82 -3.28
CA TYR A 20 -13.59 8.60 -3.77
C TYR A 20 -12.55 8.68 -2.65
N VAL A 21 -12.63 9.70 -1.80
CA VAL A 21 -11.70 9.84 -0.66
C VAL A 21 -11.87 8.69 0.35
N GLN A 22 -13.11 8.23 0.58
CA GLN A 22 -13.39 7.10 1.46
C GLN A 22 -12.95 5.74 0.89
N SER A 23 -12.68 5.65 -0.41
CA SER A 23 -12.20 4.40 -1.04
C SER A 23 -10.75 4.06 -0.67
N PHE A 24 -9.98 5.02 -0.15
CA PHE A 24 -8.61 4.78 0.30
C PHE A 24 -8.59 4.13 1.69
N GLY A 25 -8.10 2.88 1.74
CA GLY A 25 -7.94 2.13 2.99
C GLY A 25 -6.80 2.65 3.86
N CYS A 26 -7.03 3.73 4.61
CA CYS A 26 -6.02 4.34 5.50
C CYS A 26 -5.64 3.46 6.71
N GLY A 27 -6.50 2.50 7.09
CA GLY A 27 -6.24 1.62 8.25
C GLY A 27 -5.01 0.72 8.12
N LEU A 28 -4.52 0.49 6.90
CA LEU A 28 -3.38 -0.40 6.64
C LEU A 28 -2.02 0.29 6.81
N MET A 29 -2.01 1.61 6.94
CA MET A 29 -0.79 2.41 6.87
C MET A 29 0.18 2.07 8.02
N GLU A 30 -0.32 1.92 9.23
CA GLU A 30 0.49 1.57 10.41
C GLU A 30 1.10 0.16 10.29
N ALA A 31 0.31 -0.81 9.82
CA ALA A 31 0.77 -2.19 9.64
C ALA A 31 1.87 -2.29 8.57
N VAL A 32 1.71 -1.60 7.45
CA VAL A 32 2.71 -1.55 6.37
C VAL A 32 3.98 -0.83 6.82
N HIS A 33 3.86 0.26 7.58
CA HIS A 33 5.01 0.98 8.13
C HIS A 33 5.80 0.13 9.12
N ALA A 34 5.11 -0.54 10.05
CA ALA A 34 5.74 -1.49 10.97
C ALA A 34 6.43 -2.64 10.20
N TRP A 35 5.81 -3.11 9.12
CA TRP A 35 6.42 -4.10 8.25
C TRP A 35 7.70 -3.60 7.57
N ALA A 36 7.70 -2.44 6.94
CA ALA A 36 8.89 -1.87 6.30
C ALA A 36 10.01 -1.52 7.31
N SER A 37 9.65 -1.29 8.58
CA SER A 37 10.58 -0.99 9.68
C SER A 37 11.21 -2.23 10.32
N GLY A 38 10.81 -3.45 9.92
CA GLY A 38 11.41 -4.70 10.40
C GLY A 38 10.69 -5.38 11.57
N SER A 39 9.47 -4.96 11.95
CA SER A 39 8.70 -5.64 13.02
C SER A 39 8.42 -7.12 12.73
N ASP A 40 8.19 -7.95 13.75
CA ASP A 40 7.82 -9.34 13.51
C ASP A 40 6.45 -9.48 12.82
N PHE A 41 6.26 -10.54 12.03
CA PHE A 41 5.00 -10.79 11.32
C PHE A 41 3.81 -10.89 12.28
N GLY A 42 3.99 -11.52 13.45
CA GLY A 42 2.93 -11.65 14.44
C GLY A 42 2.49 -10.30 15.05
N GLU A 43 3.39 -9.33 15.17
CA GLU A 43 3.04 -7.97 15.61
C GLU A 43 2.29 -7.20 14.52
N VAL A 44 2.77 -7.28 13.27
CA VAL A 44 2.10 -6.64 12.13
C VAL A 44 0.69 -7.18 11.92
N MET A 45 0.48 -8.49 12.10
CA MET A 45 -0.86 -9.09 12.01
C MET A 45 -1.81 -8.63 13.11
N ARG A 46 -1.30 -8.31 14.32
CA ARG A 46 -2.12 -7.71 15.39
C ARG A 46 -2.57 -6.29 15.02
N LEU A 47 -1.67 -5.47 14.49
CA LEU A 47 -2.00 -4.12 14.00
C LEU A 47 -3.02 -4.17 12.85
N PHE A 48 -2.82 -5.08 11.89
CA PHE A 48 -3.74 -5.31 10.77
C PHE A 48 -5.14 -5.75 11.24
N GLY A 49 -5.21 -6.63 12.24
CA GLY A 49 -6.45 -7.06 12.86
C GLY A 49 -7.21 -5.93 13.55
N LEU A 50 -6.51 -5.03 14.24
CA LEU A 50 -7.10 -3.85 14.90
C LEU A 50 -7.67 -2.85 13.88
N ALA A 51 -6.97 -2.65 12.76
CA ALA A 51 -7.41 -1.78 11.67
C ALA A 51 -8.68 -2.27 10.96
N THR A 52 -8.95 -3.58 10.99
CA THR A 52 -10.06 -4.23 10.27
C THR A 52 -11.28 -4.48 11.18
N GLY A 53 -11.54 -3.59 12.15
CA GLY A 53 -12.77 -3.51 12.93
C GLY A 53 -13.09 -4.67 13.91
N PRO A 54 -13.85 -4.41 14.99
CA PRO A 54 -14.11 -5.39 16.05
C PRO A 54 -15.06 -6.54 15.65
N SER A 55 -15.75 -6.44 14.52
CA SER A 55 -16.72 -7.46 14.06
C SER A 55 -16.07 -8.62 13.29
N SER A 56 -14.78 -8.51 12.95
CA SER A 56 -14.00 -9.55 12.29
C SER A 56 -13.34 -10.48 13.32
N LYS A 57 -14.16 -11.16 14.14
CA LYS A 57 -13.72 -12.30 15.00
C LYS A 57 -13.36 -13.55 14.18
N GLY A 58 -13.25 -13.43 12.86
CA GLY A 58 -12.75 -14.45 11.97
C GLY A 58 -11.60 -13.87 11.17
N VAL A 59 -10.38 -14.22 11.57
CA VAL A 59 -9.17 -14.24 10.74
C VAL A 59 -9.15 -13.14 9.67
N ALA A 60 -8.65 -11.95 10.02
CA ALA A 60 -8.13 -11.05 9.01
C ALA A 60 -7.07 -11.86 8.23
N GLN A 61 -7.46 -12.37 7.06
CA GLN A 61 -6.73 -13.46 6.40
C GLN A 61 -5.28 -13.03 6.23
N GLU A 62 -4.34 -13.73 6.85
CA GLU A 62 -2.89 -13.47 6.67
C GLU A 62 -2.55 -13.40 5.17
N GLY A 63 -3.22 -14.23 4.36
CA GLY A 63 -3.14 -14.19 2.90
C GLY A 63 -3.63 -12.88 2.26
N SER A 64 -4.57 -12.16 2.86
CA SER A 64 -4.99 -10.82 2.40
C SER A 64 -3.89 -9.77 2.64
N PHE A 65 -3.21 -9.82 3.79
CA PHE A 65 -2.06 -8.97 4.07
C PHE A 65 -0.89 -9.29 3.14
N VAL A 66 -0.57 -10.59 2.96
CA VAL A 66 0.47 -11.04 2.02
C VAL A 66 0.16 -10.61 0.58
N ARG A 67 -1.09 -10.71 0.13
CA ARG A 67 -1.49 -10.18 -1.19
C ARG A 67 -1.35 -8.65 -1.26
N CYS A 68 -1.73 -7.94 -0.20
CA CYS A 68 -1.62 -6.48 -0.13
C CYS A 68 -0.16 -6.02 -0.25
N ILE A 69 0.75 -6.66 0.50
CA ILE A 69 2.15 -6.25 0.53
C ILE A 69 2.87 -6.59 -0.78
N ARG A 70 2.52 -7.71 -1.44
CA ARG A 70 3.03 -8.04 -2.78
C ARG A 70 2.52 -7.07 -3.84
N ARG A 71 1.23 -6.70 -3.80
CA ARG A 71 0.68 -5.67 -4.69
C ARG A 71 1.33 -4.30 -4.47
N LEU A 72 1.67 -3.97 -3.22
CA LEU A 72 2.39 -2.74 -2.91
C LEU A 72 3.80 -2.76 -3.50
N ASP A 73 4.52 -3.87 -3.38
CA ASP A 73 5.84 -4.06 -3.98
C ASP A 73 5.80 -3.90 -5.51
N ASP A 74 4.85 -4.55 -6.17
CA ASP A 74 4.65 -4.40 -7.62
C ASP A 74 4.37 -2.93 -8.01
N LEU A 75 3.56 -2.21 -7.23
CA LEU A 75 3.28 -0.79 -7.44
C LEU A 75 4.52 0.09 -7.24
N LEU A 76 5.33 -0.16 -6.21
CA LEU A 76 6.56 0.58 -5.96
C LEU A 76 7.55 0.41 -7.11
N ARG A 77 7.68 -0.81 -7.65
CA ARG A 77 8.55 -1.07 -8.81
C ARG A 77 8.07 -0.37 -10.07
N GLN A 78 6.77 -0.45 -10.37
CA GLN A 78 6.16 0.25 -11.51
C GLN A 78 6.31 1.77 -11.38
N LEU A 79 6.20 2.30 -10.16
CA LEU A 79 6.40 3.72 -9.90
C LEU A 79 7.88 4.11 -10.07
N GLY A 80 8.82 3.30 -9.62
CA GLY A 80 10.26 3.50 -9.87
C GLY A 80 10.56 3.60 -11.37
N GLU A 81 10.11 2.62 -12.15
CA GLU A 81 10.27 2.61 -13.62
C GLU A 81 9.62 3.83 -14.30
N ALA A 82 8.42 4.23 -13.85
CA ALA A 82 7.75 5.42 -14.37
C ALA A 82 8.51 6.71 -14.04
N LEU A 83 9.10 6.80 -12.84
CA LEU A 83 9.89 7.96 -12.41
C LEU A 83 11.23 8.06 -13.15
N GLU A 84 11.86 6.94 -13.47
CA GLU A 84 13.03 6.94 -14.38
C GLU A 84 12.67 7.48 -15.75
N ALA A 85 11.53 7.04 -16.32
CA ALA A 85 11.07 7.52 -17.62
C ALA A 85 10.77 9.04 -17.62
N VAL A 86 10.35 9.60 -16.47
CA VAL A 86 10.14 11.04 -16.28
C VAL A 86 11.46 11.80 -16.05
N GLY A 87 12.55 11.12 -15.71
CA GLY A 87 13.86 11.71 -15.43
C GLY A 87 14.07 12.14 -13.98
N ASN A 88 13.27 11.63 -13.03
CA ASN A 88 13.44 11.88 -11.60
C ASN A 88 14.13 10.68 -10.93
N SER A 89 15.46 10.66 -11.00
CA SER A 89 16.30 9.57 -10.47
C SER A 89 16.25 9.43 -8.95
N ASP A 90 16.14 10.54 -8.22
CA ASP A 90 16.19 10.54 -6.75
C ASP A 90 14.93 9.89 -6.17
N LEU A 91 13.76 10.25 -6.72
CA LEU A 91 12.50 9.65 -6.31
C LEU A 91 12.41 8.19 -6.78
N SER A 92 12.93 7.87 -7.97
CA SER A 92 13.03 6.48 -8.44
C SER A 92 13.83 5.61 -7.47
N SER A 93 15.05 6.03 -7.09
CA SER A 93 15.89 5.33 -6.11
C SER A 93 15.14 5.10 -4.79
N THR A 94 14.43 6.13 -4.32
CA THR A 94 13.61 6.04 -3.10
C THR A 94 12.52 4.96 -3.20
N MET A 95 11.88 4.81 -4.37
CA MET A 95 10.86 3.77 -4.58
C MET A 95 11.45 2.37 -4.63
N PHE A 96 12.62 2.19 -5.25
CA PHE A 96 13.33 0.90 -5.24
C PHE A 96 13.84 0.53 -3.85
N GLU A 97 14.33 1.50 -3.07
CA GLU A 97 14.70 1.28 -1.67
C GLU A 97 13.49 0.89 -0.81
N ALA A 98 12.34 1.52 -1.04
CA ALA A 98 11.10 1.17 -0.34
C ALA A 98 10.65 -0.27 -0.69
N SER A 99 10.73 -0.65 -1.96
CA SER A 99 10.46 -2.03 -2.43
C SER A 99 11.36 -3.04 -1.72
N ALA A 100 12.68 -2.78 -1.67
CA ALA A 100 13.64 -3.65 -0.99
C ALA A 100 13.34 -3.85 0.51
N LYS A 101 12.88 -2.80 1.21
CA LYS A 101 12.50 -2.89 2.65
C LYS A 101 11.24 -3.73 2.88
N VAL A 102 10.36 -3.78 1.89
CA VAL A 102 9.09 -4.52 1.96
C VAL A 102 9.27 -6.00 1.65
N GLN A 103 10.24 -6.36 0.80
CA GLN A 103 10.58 -7.72 0.40
C GLN A 103 11.30 -8.51 1.52
N ARG A 104 10.54 -9.05 2.47
CA ARG A 104 11.11 -9.89 3.55
C ARG A 104 10.22 -11.04 4.00
N GLY A 105 10.84 -12.04 4.62
CA GLY A 105 10.16 -13.09 5.38
C GLY A 105 9.08 -13.87 4.62
N ILE A 106 8.06 -14.32 5.37
CA ILE A 106 7.03 -15.24 4.87
C ILE A 106 6.17 -14.70 3.72
N ALA A 107 6.07 -13.37 3.58
CA ALA A 107 5.30 -12.75 2.50
C ALA A 107 5.91 -12.97 1.10
N PHE A 108 7.21 -13.27 1.05
CA PHE A 108 7.98 -13.47 -0.17
C PHE A 108 8.62 -14.87 -0.26
N ALA A 109 8.20 -15.81 0.59
CA ALA A 109 8.61 -17.20 0.48
C ALA A 109 8.18 -17.80 -0.87
N PRO A 110 9.04 -18.57 -1.55
CA PRO A 110 8.70 -19.19 -2.83
C PRO A 110 7.57 -20.20 -2.66
N SER A 111 6.76 -20.36 -3.71
CA SER A 111 5.75 -21.41 -3.76
C SER A 111 6.40 -22.79 -3.73
N LEU A 112 5.70 -23.77 -3.17
CA LEU A 112 6.18 -25.16 -3.08
C LEU A 112 6.24 -25.90 -4.43
N TYR A 113 5.74 -25.29 -5.51
CA TYR A 113 5.71 -25.83 -6.87
C TYR A 113 6.84 -25.27 -7.76
N LEU A 114 7.82 -24.59 -7.15
CA LEU A 114 8.99 -24.06 -7.83
C LEU A 114 10.09 -25.12 -7.93
#